data_AF-A0A8S2ULB4-F1
#
_entry.id   AF-A0A8S2ULB4-F1
#
_cell.length_a   1.000
_cell.length_b   1.000
_cell.length_c   1.000
_cell.angle_alpha   90.00
_cell.angle_beta   90.00
_cell.angle_gamma   90.00
#
_symmetry.space_group_name_H-M   'P 1'
#
loop_
_entity.id
_entity.type
_entity.pdbx_description
1 polymer ?
#
loop_
_entity_poly.entity_id
_entity_poly.type
_entity_poly.pdbx_seq_one_letter_code
_entity_poly.pdbx_strand_id
1 'polypeptide(L)' 'GKDNKAIIASNIMYVVGQYPRFLRAHWKFLKTVVNKLFEFMHETHEGVQDMACDTFIKIAQKCRRHFITIQLGES' A
#
# COMPACT_ATOMS: atom_id res chain seq x y z
N GLY A 1 18.10 -13.76 -6.00
CA GLY A 1 16.67 -14.13 -6.06
C GLY A 1 15.78 -13.21 -5.23
N LYS A 2 16.17 -12.91 -3.99
CA LYS A 2 15.49 -11.95 -3.10
C LYS A 2 15.54 -10.51 -3.64
N ASP A 3 16.66 -10.10 -4.23
CA ASP A 3 16.84 -8.75 -4.79
C ASP A 3 15.87 -8.46 -5.93
N ASN A 4 15.67 -9.42 -6.85
CA ASN A 4 14.68 -9.28 -7.92
C ASN A 4 13.25 -9.12 -7.36
N LYS A 5 12.91 -9.85 -6.30
CA LYS A 5 11.61 -9.71 -5.64
C LYS A 5 11.46 -8.35 -4.98
N ALA A 6 12.52 -7.84 -4.34
CA ALA A 6 12.53 -6.50 -3.75
C ALA A 6 12.31 -5.43 -4.83
N ILE A 7 13.00 -5.51 -5.97
CA ILE A 7 12.82 -4.57 -7.09
C ILE A 7 11.38 -4.59 -7.61
N ILE A 8 10.79 -5.78 -7.81
CA ILE A 8 9.42 -5.91 -8.29
C ILE A 8 8.43 -5.34 -7.26
N ALA A 9 8.62 -5.64 -5.97
CA ALA A 9 7.78 -5.10 -4.90
C ALA A 9 7.86 -3.56 -4.86
N SER A 10 9.06 -3.01 -4.98
CA SER A 10 9.29 -1.56 -5.03
C SER A 10 8.57 -0.89 -6.20
N ASN A 11 8.63 -1.48 -7.39
CA ASN A 11 7.92 -0.98 -8.56
C ASN A 11 6.40 -0.99 -8.36
N ILE A 12 5.85 -2.05 -7.75
CA ILE A 12 4.41 -2.13 -7.45
C ILE A 12 4.02 -1.04 -6.44
N MET A 13 4.79 -0.90 -5.34
CA MET A 13 4.56 0.11 -4.31
C MET A 13 4.60 1.53 -4.89
N TYR A 14 5.57 1.81 -5.76
CA TYR A 14 5.63 3.07 -6.49
C TYR A 14 4.36 3.32 -7.31
N VAL A 15 3.97 2.37 -8.16
CA VAL A 15 2.78 2.49 -9.02
C VAL A 15 1.53 2.74 -8.16
N VAL A 16 1.24 1.91 -7.16
CA VAL A 16 0.01 2.08 -6.36
C VAL A 16 -0.03 3.43 -5.62
N GLY A 17 1.12 3.93 -5.16
CA GLY A 17 1.23 5.25 -4.54
C GLY A 17 0.89 6.42 -5.49
N GLN A 18 1.09 6.26 -6.81
CA GLN A 18 0.79 7.29 -7.82
C GLN A 18 -0.68 7.34 -8.26
N TYR A 19 -1.50 6.33 -7.93
CA TYR A 19 -2.89 6.24 -8.40
C TYR A 19 -3.95 6.33 -7.27
N PRO A 20 -3.97 7.39 -6.45
CA PRO A 20 -4.95 7.53 -5.37
C PRO A 20 -6.40 7.68 -5.88
N ARG A 21 -6.61 8.11 -7.13
CA ARG A 21 -7.96 8.14 -7.72
C ARG A 21 -8.52 6.73 -7.91
N PHE A 22 -7.69 5.81 -8.39
CA PHE A 22 -8.06 4.40 -8.54
C PHE A 22 -8.33 3.78 -7.16
N LEU A 23 -7.41 3.94 -6.22
CA LEU A 23 -7.56 3.37 -4.87
C LEU A 23 -8.86 3.79 -4.17
N ARG A 24 -9.26 5.07 -4.30
CA ARG A 24 -10.52 5.58 -3.73
C ARG A 24 -11.77 4.97 -4.38
N ALA A 25 -11.71 4.57 -5.65
CA ALA A 25 -12.84 3.95 -6.34
C ALA A 25 -12.97 2.45 -6.04
N HIS A 26 -11.94 1.83 -5.46
CA HIS A 26 -11.84 0.38 -5.30
C HIS A 26 -11.41 -0.02 -3.89
N TRP A 27 -12.33 0.09 -2.91
CA TRP A 27 -12.04 -0.19 -1.50
C TRP A 27 -11.35 -1.55 -1.27
N LYS A 28 -11.88 -2.64 -1.83
CA LYS A 28 -11.28 -3.98 -1.65
C LYS A 28 -9.81 -4.01 -2.09
N PHE A 29 -9.49 -3.32 -3.19
CA PHE A 29 -8.12 -3.22 -3.68
C PHE A 29 -7.25 -2.35 -2.75
N LEU A 30 -7.76 -1.21 -2.31
CA LEU A 30 -7.08 -0.34 -1.33
C LEU A 30 -6.76 -1.12 -0.03
N LYS A 31 -7.72 -1.87 0.52
CA LYS A 31 -7.53 -2.72 1.70
C LYS A 31 -6.45 -3.78 1.46
N THR A 32 -6.47 -4.46 0.31
CA THR A 32 -5.44 -5.44 -0.06
C THR A 32 -4.05 -4.80 -0.14
N VAL A 33 -3.92 -3.63 -0.78
CA VAL A 33 -2.64 -2.91 -0.86
C VAL A 33 -2.13 -2.54 0.53
N VAL A 34 -2.98 -1.98 1.39
CA VAL A 34 -2.59 -1.57 2.75
C VAL A 34 -2.14 -2.78 3.58
N ASN A 35 -2.87 -3.90 3.52
CA ASN A 35 -2.46 -5.13 4.21
C ASN A 35 -1.11 -5.64 3.69
N LYS A 36 -0.86 -5.57 2.38
CA LYS A 36 0.43 -5.93 1.81
C LYS A 36 1.56 -4.98 2.22
N LEU A 37 1.29 -3.69 2.36
CA LEU A 37 2.29 -2.75 2.91
C LEU A 37 2.66 -3.12 4.35
N PHE A 38 1.69 -3.53 5.18
CA PHE A 38 1.98 -4.02 6.53
C PHE A 38 2.81 -5.31 6.53
N GLU A 39 2.57 -6.23 5.60
CA GLU A 39 3.44 -7.39 5.42
C GLU A 39 4.86 -6.97 5.03
N PHE A 40 5.02 -6.02 4.09
CA PHE A 40 6.33 -5.53 3.66
C PHE A 40 7.08 -4.74 4.73
N MET A 41 6.39 -4.12 5.69
CA MET A 41 7.04 -3.51 6.86
C MET A 41 7.77 -4.55 7.74
N HIS A 42 7.39 -5.83 7.67
CA HIS A 42 8.07 -6.93 8.37
C HIS A 42 9.15 -7.62 7.52
N GLU A 43 9.34 -7.22 6.26
CA GLU A 43 10.40 -7.78 5.42
C GLU A 43 11.77 -7.32 5.93
N THR A 44 12.77 -8.20 5.93
CA THR A 44 14.11 -7.91 6.50
C THR A 44 15.02 -7.12 5.58
N HIS A 45 14.60 -6.89 4.33
CA HIS A 45 15.32 -6.06 3.39
C HIS A 45 15.01 -4.59 3.67
N GLU A 46 15.97 -3.86 4.25
CA GLU A 46 15.82 -2.46 4.72
C GLU A 46 15.11 -1.55 3.70
N GLY A 47 15.56 -1.52 2.44
CA GLY A 47 14.94 -0.69 1.40
C GLY A 47 13.48 -1.02 1.04
N VAL A 48 12.97 -2.21 1.39
CA VAL A 48 11.56 -2.58 1.21
C VAL A 48 10.71 -2.03 2.36
N GLN A 49 11.24 -2.02 3.59
CA GLN A 49 10.54 -1.49 4.77
C GLN A 49 10.30 0.01 4.64
N ASP A 50 11.34 0.77 4.31
CA ASP A 50 11.25 2.23 4.13
C ASP A 50 10.23 2.59 3.04
N MET A 51 10.29 1.88 1.91
CA MET A 51 9.37 2.12 0.81
C MET A 51 7.92 1.76 1.17
N ALA A 52 7.72 0.71 1.99
CA ALA A 52 6.39 0.36 2.47
C ALA A 52 5.80 1.47 3.35
N CYS A 53 6.59 2.02 4.27
CA CYS A 53 6.22 3.16 5.11
C CYS A 53 5.92 4.42 4.28
N ASP A 54 6.80 4.78 3.34
CA ASP A 54 6.64 5.94 2.45
C ASP A 54 5.41 5.82 1.55
N THR A 55 5.11 4.61 1.08
CA THR A 55 3.93 4.35 0.26
C THR A 55 2.67 4.41 1.11
N PHE A 56 2.71 3.85 2.32
CA PHE A 56 1.59 3.87 3.25
C PHE A 56 1.22 5.31 3.63
N ILE A 57 2.19 6.18 3.96
CA ILE A 57 1.88 7.57 4.31
C ILE A 57 1.26 8.34 3.13
N LYS A 58 1.73 8.13 1.89
CA LYS A 58 1.13 8.71 0.68
C LYS A 58 -0.33 8.26 0.51
N ILE A 59 -0.59 6.97 0.66
CA ILE A 59 -1.95 6.42 0.57
C ILE A 59 -2.83 6.95 1.70
N ALA A 60 -2.36 6.94 2.95
CA ALA A 60 -3.10 7.45 4.10
C ALA A 60 -3.51 8.91 3.91
N GLN A 61 -2.58 9.77 3.45
CA GLN A 61 -2.88 11.18 3.19
C GLN A 61 -3.91 11.38 2.08
N LYS A 62 -3.82 10.62 0.98
CA LYS A 62 -4.69 10.79 -0.20
C LYS A 62 -6.03 10.06 -0.08
N CYS A 63 -6.11 9.01 0.73
CA CYS A 63 -7.29 8.15 0.89
C CYS A 63 -7.95 8.26 2.28
N ARG A 64 -7.46 9.13 3.19
CA ARG A 64 -7.86 9.28 4.61
C ARG A 64 -9.32 9.00 4.96
N ARG A 65 -10.28 9.52 4.18
CA ARG A 65 -11.73 9.33 4.45
C ARG A 65 -12.16 7.86 4.40
N HIS A 66 -11.53 7.04 3.56
CA HIS A 66 -11.88 5.62 3.41
C HIS A 66 -11.49 4.79 4.64
N PHE A 67 -10.53 5.26 5.44
CA PHE A 67 -10.10 4.59 6.66
C PHE A 67 -11.01 4.87 7.86
N ILE A 68 -11.80 5.95 7.81
CA ILE A 68 -12.65 6.39 8.94
C ILE A 68 -14.15 6.23 8.65
N THR A 69 -14.50 5.86 7.43
CA THR A 69 -15.89 5.59 7.02
C THR A 69 -16.03 4.09 6.83
N ILE A 70 -17.10 3.51 7.39
CA ILE A 70 -17.45 2.10 7.15
C ILE A 70 -17.65 1.90 5.65
N GLN A 71 -16.92 0.94 5.09
CA GLN A 71 -16.93 0.66 3.67
C GLN A 71 -17.96 -0.41 3.35
N LEU A 72 -18.44 -0.44 2.10
CA LEU A 72 -19.46 -1.40 1.69
C LEU A 72 -19.00 -2.84 1.94
N GLY A 73 -19.74 -3.57 2.78
CA GLY A 73 -19.46 -4.96 3.12
C GLY A 73 -18.44 -5.15 4.26
N GLU A 74 -18.10 -4.08 4.99
CA GLU A 74 -17.33 -4.14 6.24
C GLU A 74 -18.24 -3.80 7.43
N SER A 75 -17.91 -4.29 8.62
CA SER A 75 -18.67 -4.12 9.88
C SER A 75 -17.78 -3.69 11.03
#